data_AF-A0A063BAB5-F1
#
_entry.id   AF-A0A063BAB5-F1
#
_cell.length_a   1.000
_cell.length_b   1.000
_cell.length_c   1.000
_cell.angle_alpha   90.00
_cell.angle_beta   90.00
_cell.angle_gamma   90.00
#
_symmetry.space_group_name_H-M   'P 1'
#
loop_
_entity.id
_entity.type
_entity.pdbx_description
1 polymer ?
#
loop_
_entity_poly.entity_id
_entity_poly.type
_entity_poly.pdbx_seq_one_letter_code
_entity_poly.pdbx_strand_id
1 'polypeptide(L)' 'MAQHNTEELVRAIAADLHTPTETVSKMFSDVWTEFSDGATITDYLPLLVARRVRENLRSNPPDRH' A
#
# COMPACT_ATOMS: atom_id res chain seq x y z
N MET A 1 -8.03 0.26 16.64
CA MET A 1 -8.16 -1.07 15.99
C MET A 1 -7.76 -1.08 14.51
N ALA A 2 -7.64 0.06 13.80
CA ALA A 2 -7.30 0.08 12.37
C ALA A 2 -5.83 -0.22 12.01
N GLN A 3 -4.88 -0.05 12.94
CA GLN A 3 -3.44 -0.24 12.66
C GLN A 3 -3.07 -1.69 12.28
N HIS A 4 -3.69 -2.69 12.91
CA HIS A 4 -3.40 -4.09 12.63
C HIS A 4 -3.76 -4.50 11.19
N ASN A 5 -4.82 -3.93 10.62
CA ASN A 5 -5.23 -4.21 9.24
C ASN A 5 -4.20 -3.68 8.23
N THR A 6 -3.57 -2.54 8.50
CA THR A 6 -2.60 -1.93 7.58
C THR A 6 -1.35 -2.78 7.43
N GLU A 7 -0.79 -3.27 8.53
CA GLU A 7 0.41 -4.12 8.49
C GLU A 7 0.14 -5.48 7.80
N GLU A 8 -1.04 -6.04 8.02
CA GLU A 8 -1.48 -7.27 7.35
C GLU A 8 -1.65 -7.05 5.83
N LEU A 9 -2.24 -5.92 5.42
CA LEU A 9 -2.36 -5.54 4.00
C LEU A 9 -0.99 -5.38 3.34
N VAL A 10 -0.05 -4.68 3.98
CA VAL A 10 1.31 -4.50 3.46
C VAL A 10 2.01 -5.86 3.30
N ARG A 11 1.91 -6.76 4.29
CA ARG A 11 2.47 -8.12 4.20
C ARG A 11 1.82 -8.95 3.10
N ALA A 12 0.50 -8.88 2.96
CA ALA A 12 -0.24 -9.60 1.92
C ALA A 12 0.16 -9.12 0.52
N ILE A 13 0.32 -7.80 0.32
CA ILE A 13 0.77 -7.20 -0.94
C ILE A 13 2.21 -7.62 -1.26
N ALA A 14 3.11 -7.56 -0.28
CA ALA A 14 4.50 -7.98 -0.43
C ALA A 14 4.61 -9.46 -0.83
N ALA A 15 3.82 -10.34 -0.21
CA ALA A 15 3.75 -11.75 -0.54
C ALA A 15 3.17 -12.02 -1.94
N ASP A 16 2.09 -11.34 -2.31
CA ASP A 16 1.41 -11.47 -3.61
C ASP A 16 2.31 -11.04 -4.79
N LEU A 17 3.07 -9.97 -4.59
CA LEU A 17 3.88 -9.33 -5.65
C LEU A 17 5.38 -9.65 -5.53
N HIS A 18 5.77 -10.60 -4.67
CA HIS A 18 7.17 -10.96 -4.38
C HIS A 18 8.09 -9.74 -4.18
N THR A 19 7.57 -8.71 -3.52
CA THR A 19 8.27 -7.45 -3.29
C THR A 19 8.72 -7.33 -1.84
N PRO A 20 9.85 -6.65 -1.57
CA PRO A 20 10.27 -6.45 -0.19
C PRO A 20 9.22 -5.61 0.54
N THR A 21 8.85 -6.06 1.73
CA THR A 21 7.88 -5.37 2.61
C THR A 21 8.28 -3.92 2.86
N GLU A 22 9.58 -3.62 2.88
CA GLU A 22 10.11 -2.26 3.04
C GLU A 22 9.73 -1.35 1.86
N THR A 23 9.84 -1.83 0.62
CA THR A 23 9.40 -1.11 -0.59
C THR A 23 7.90 -0.91 -0.59
N VAL A 24 7.13 -1.96 -0.26
CA VAL A 24 5.67 -1.88 -0.16
C VAL A 24 5.26 -0.91 0.92
N SER A 25 5.90 -0.93 2.09
CA SER A 25 5.60 -0.03 3.21
C SER A 25 5.91 1.42 2.86
N LYS A 26 7.02 1.69 2.17
CA LYS A 26 7.36 3.04 1.71
C LYS A 26 6.33 3.58 0.72
N MET A 27 5.96 2.76 -0.26
CA MET A 27 4.95 3.12 -1.26
C MET A 27 3.56 3.28 -0.64
N PHE A 28 3.22 2.43 0.34
CA PHE A 28 1.99 2.53 1.10
C PHE A 28 1.91 3.85 1.87
N SER A 29 2.97 4.27 2.55
CA SER A 29 3.01 5.56 3.27
C SER A 29 2.91 6.77 2.34
N ASP A 30 3.55 6.71 1.17
CA ASP A 30 3.52 7.76 0.16
C ASP A 30 2.10 7.98 -0.37
N VAL A 31 1.47 6.89 -0.82
CA VAL A 31 0.07 6.88 -1.29
C VAL A 31 -0.89 7.21 -0.15
N TRP A 32 -0.62 6.75 1.08
CA TRP A 32 -1.44 7.11 2.24
C TRP A 32 -1.45 8.61 2.49
N THR A 33 -0.31 9.28 2.34
CA THR A 33 -0.21 10.73 2.52
C THR A 33 -1.00 11.47 1.44
N GLU A 34 -0.87 11.03 0.18
CA GLU A 34 -1.64 11.60 -0.95
C GLU A 34 -3.16 11.43 -0.76
N PHE A 35 -3.61 10.26 -0.31
CA PHE A 35 -5.02 9.99 -0.10
C PHE A 35 -5.56 10.60 1.19
N SER A 36 -4.72 10.75 2.22
CA SER A 36 -5.12 11.41 3.48
C SER A 36 -5.28 12.91 3.29
N ASP A 37 -4.57 13.51 2.34
CA ASP A 37 -4.68 14.92 2.02
C ASP A 37 -6.06 15.21 1.40
N GLY A 38 -6.93 15.87 2.17
CA GLY A 38 -8.30 16.19 1.76
C GLY A 38 -9.34 15.09 1.99
N ALA A 39 -8.99 13.93 2.57
CA ALA A 39 -9.96 12.88 2.87
C ALA A 39 -10.80 13.21 4.12
N THR A 40 -12.13 13.26 3.95
CA THR A 40 -13.08 13.35 5.07
C THR A 40 -13.33 12.00 5.74
N ILE A 41 -13.20 10.89 4.99
CA ILE A 41 -13.44 9.52 5.49
C ILE A 41 -12.15 8.71 5.39
N THR A 42 -11.53 8.46 6.54
CA THR A 42 -10.26 7.70 6.64
C THR A 42 -10.47 6.20 6.85
N ASP A 43 -11.71 5.77 7.10
CA ASP A 43 -12.03 4.37 7.42
C ASP A 43 -11.75 3.41 6.24
N TYR A 44 -11.99 3.89 5.01
CA TYR A 44 -11.75 3.12 3.78
C TYR A 44 -10.39 3.41 3.13
N LEU A 45 -9.65 4.40 3.65
CA LEU A 45 -8.34 4.77 3.15
C LEU A 45 -7.37 3.58 3.05
N PRO A 46 -7.24 2.67 4.04
CA PRO A 46 -6.31 1.55 3.92
C PRO A 46 -6.62 0.62 2.76
N LEU A 47 -7.89 0.46 2.38
CA LEU A 47 -8.29 -0.36 1.23
C LEU A 47 -7.95 0.32 -0.10
N LEU A 48 -8.17 1.65 -0.18
CA LEU A 48 -7.84 2.44 -1.37
C LEU A 48 -6.33 2.48 -1.60
N VAL A 49 -5.57 2.73 -0.54
CA VAL A 49 -4.10 2.74 -0.56
C VAL A 49 -3.58 1.35 -0.95
N ALA A 50 -4.08 0.28 -0.33
CA ALA A 50 -3.71 -1.09 -0.68
C ALA A 50 -3.97 -1.41 -2.16
N ARG A 51 -5.13 -1.01 -2.68
CA ARG A 51 -5.46 -1.18 -4.11
C ARG A 51 -4.47 -0.42 -4.99
N ARG A 52 -4.20 0.84 -4.68
CA ARG A 52 -3.30 1.70 -5.46
C ARG A 52 -1.85 1.19 -5.45
N VAL A 53 -1.37 0.67 -4.32
CA VAL A 53 -0.03 0.05 -4.21
C VAL A 53 0.05 -1.21 -5.08
N ARG A 54 -0.97 -2.09 -5.04
CA ARG A 54 -1.02 -3.27 -5.92
C ARG A 54 -0.99 -2.89 -7.39
N GLU A 55 -1.77 -1.88 -7.79
CA GLU A 55 -1.80 -1.43 -9.19
C GLU A 55 -0.47 -0.81 -9.64
N ASN A 56 0.19 -0.02 -8.77
CA ASN A 56 1.51 0.52 -9.07
C ASN A 56 2.56 -0.59 -9.24
N LEU A 57 2.61 -1.55 -8.32
CA LEU A 57 3.54 -2.68 -8.39
C LEU A 57 3.25 -3.61 -9.57
N ARG A 58 1.99 -3.72 -9.99
CA ARG A 58 1.62 -4.50 -11.18
C ARG A 58 1.94 -3.78 -12.48
N SER A 59 1.79 -2.45 -12.52
CA SER A 59 2.02 -1.63 -13.72
C SER A 59 3.49 -1.31 -13.92
N ASN A 60 4.23 -1.18 -12.82
CA ASN A 60 5.66 -0.97 -12.79
C ASN A 60 6.27 -2.03 -11.86
N PRO A 61 6.41 -3.29 -12.33
CA PRO A 61 7.11 -4.31 -11.56
C PRO A 61 8.50 -3.74 -11.21
N PRO A 62 8.93 -3.79 -9.93
CA PRO A 62 10.27 -3.34 -9.59
C PRO A 62 11.23 -4.14 -10.43
N ASP A 63 11.95 -3.42 -11.29
CA ASP A 63 12.90 -3.95 -12.24
C ASP A 63 13.84 -4.89 -11.47
N ARG A 64 13.77 -6.18 -11.79
CA ARG A 64 14.71 -7.18 -11.28
C ARG A 64 16.04 -6.92 -11.98
N HIS A 65 16.84 -6.02 -11.44
CA HIS A 65 18.20 -5.79 -11.91
C HIS A 65 19.22 -5.78 -10.78
#